data_AF-A0A240EPU7-F1
#
_entry.id   AF-A0A240EPU7-F1
#
_cell.length_a   1.000
_cell.length_b   1.000
_cell.length_c   1.000
_cell.angle_alpha   90.00
_cell.angle_beta   90.00
_cell.angle_gamma   90.00
#
_symmetry.space_group_name_H-M   'P 1'
#
loop_
_entity.id
_entity.type
_entity.pdbx_description
1 polymer ?
#
loop_
_entity_poly.entity_id
_entity_poly.type
_entity_poly.pdbx_seq_one_letter_code
_entity_poly.pdbx_strand_id
1 'polypeptide(L)'
;MESRPEWLHELQKFDISMATAGVQRRTLLSFFDMTMDYLSKEPFEPILKYAVVRTSSHIVQSSNYALYQRILLQWATAEPSTLPIVIDFIAFYKNAGIQVDIEEIKETLEFIITENSRQNHTSEICWAIWGMMLLNIEFTSEVVATIKSIENSFVALLTLDAQQRGLILGEETFELWGSLMTPQELKGNNWLLAYEALKKGWLAPVGGQNYLDESIGFSFLSEKNVSFYDPEKLNNYDPQVRYYNFRRLNADQLRYFLYRDRPISRPPF
;
A
#
# COMPACT_ATOMS: atom_id res chain seq x y z
N MET A 1 -12.12 -34.97 6.19
CA MET A 1 -11.14 -34.42 7.15
C MET A 1 -9.94 -34.05 6.31
N GLU A 2 -9.85 -32.80 5.85
CA GLU A 2 -8.72 -32.37 5.01
C GLU A 2 -7.44 -32.44 5.82
N SER A 3 -6.47 -33.18 5.33
CA SER A 3 -5.11 -33.18 5.87
C SER A 3 -4.55 -31.77 5.71
N ARG A 4 -3.84 -31.28 6.73
CA ARG A 4 -3.15 -29.99 6.63
C ARG A 4 -2.20 -30.02 5.42
N PRO A 5 -2.18 -28.98 4.56
CA PRO A 5 -1.27 -28.93 3.42
C PRO A 5 0.19 -29.08 3.84
N GLU A 6 0.98 -29.77 3.02
CA GLU A 6 2.41 -30.03 3.30
C GLU A 6 3.20 -28.71 3.36
N TRP A 7 2.95 -27.79 2.41
CA TRP A 7 3.57 -26.47 2.39
C TRP A 7 3.38 -25.74 3.72
N LEU A 8 2.18 -25.78 4.29
CA LEU A 8 1.87 -25.07 5.53
C LEU A 8 2.65 -25.66 6.70
N HIS A 9 2.79 -26.98 6.73
CA HIS A 9 3.55 -27.69 7.75
C HIS A 9 5.05 -27.35 7.69
N GLU A 10 5.64 -27.42 6.50
CA GLU A 10 7.07 -27.19 6.29
C GLU A 10 7.43 -25.72 6.47
N LEU A 11 6.63 -24.81 5.89
CA LEU A 11 6.79 -23.39 6.15
C LEU A 11 6.65 -23.13 7.65
N GLN A 12 5.65 -23.66 8.37
CA GLN A 12 5.49 -23.43 9.82
C GLN A 12 6.66 -23.92 10.68
N LYS A 13 7.33 -25.01 10.31
CA LYS A 13 8.47 -25.57 11.06
C LYS A 13 9.78 -24.83 10.85
N PHE A 14 9.93 -24.14 9.72
CA PHE A 14 11.21 -23.53 9.36
C PHE A 14 11.63 -22.45 10.36
N ASP A 15 12.80 -22.61 11.01
CA ASP A 15 13.30 -21.63 11.98
C ASP A 15 13.94 -20.42 11.27
N ILE A 16 13.25 -19.27 11.34
CA ILE A 16 13.80 -18.00 10.88
C ILE A 16 14.67 -17.41 12.00
N SER A 17 15.86 -17.98 12.14
CA SER A 17 16.77 -17.63 13.25
C SER A 17 17.29 -16.20 13.13
N MET A 18 17.17 -15.45 14.23
CA MET A 18 17.59 -14.04 14.36
C MET A 18 18.84 -13.87 15.22
N ALA A 19 19.64 -14.93 15.38
CA ALA A 19 20.78 -14.96 16.30
C ALA A 19 21.91 -13.99 15.91
N THR A 20 22.21 -13.87 14.61
CA THR A 20 23.22 -12.93 14.08
C THR A 20 22.78 -12.43 12.70
N ALA A 21 23.33 -11.30 12.24
CA ALA A 21 23.09 -10.78 10.89
C ALA A 21 23.34 -11.84 9.81
N GLY A 22 24.46 -12.56 9.90
CA GLY A 22 24.82 -13.60 8.92
C GLY A 22 23.87 -14.80 8.95
N VAL A 23 23.42 -15.21 10.13
CA VAL A 23 22.42 -16.30 10.27
C VAL A 23 21.07 -15.85 9.72
N GLN A 24 20.58 -14.68 10.11
CA GLN A 24 19.32 -14.11 9.64
C GLN A 24 19.30 -13.98 8.11
N ARG A 25 20.39 -13.51 7.50
CA ARG A 25 20.49 -13.41 6.04
C ARG A 25 20.29 -14.77 5.37
N ARG A 26 20.96 -15.82 5.89
CA ARG A 26 20.86 -17.16 5.33
C ARG A 26 19.48 -17.75 5.53
N THR A 27 18.88 -17.63 6.72
CA THR A 27 17.55 -18.18 7.00
C THR A 27 16.46 -17.46 6.23
N LEU A 28 16.56 -16.14 6.02
CA LEU A 28 15.64 -15.40 5.14
C LEU A 28 15.71 -15.90 3.69
N LEU A 29 16.91 -16.11 3.14
CA LEU A 29 17.09 -16.66 1.79
C LEU A 29 16.54 -18.09 1.69
N SER A 30 16.90 -18.97 2.62
CA SER A 30 16.40 -20.34 2.62
C SER A 30 14.87 -20.41 2.80
N PHE A 31 14.29 -19.49 3.59
CA PHE A 31 12.83 -19.38 3.71
C PHE A 31 12.20 -18.90 2.40
N PHE A 32 12.81 -17.91 1.74
CA PHE A 32 12.40 -17.46 0.41
C PHE A 32 12.44 -18.60 -0.61
N ASP A 33 13.57 -19.30 -0.73
CA ASP A 33 13.76 -20.40 -1.68
C ASP A 33 12.70 -21.50 -1.47
N MET A 34 12.46 -21.90 -0.22
CA MET A 34 11.43 -22.89 0.13
C MET A 34 10.02 -22.38 -0.19
N THR A 35 9.73 -21.09 0.07
CA THR A 35 8.44 -20.48 -0.25
C THR A 35 8.19 -20.50 -1.76
N MET A 36 9.21 -20.15 -2.56
CA MET A 36 9.11 -20.14 -4.02
C MET A 36 9.00 -21.55 -4.60
N ASP A 37 9.69 -22.53 -4.02
CA ASP A 37 9.57 -23.94 -4.41
C ASP A 37 8.13 -24.45 -4.22
N TYR A 38 7.50 -24.20 -3.06
CA TYR A 38 6.10 -24.55 -2.84
C TYR A 38 5.14 -23.76 -3.73
N LEU A 39 5.36 -22.46 -3.94
CA LEU A 39 4.54 -21.66 -4.85
C LEU A 39 4.55 -22.22 -6.27
N SER A 40 5.71 -22.71 -6.74
CA SER A 40 5.81 -23.31 -8.07
C SER A 40 5.03 -24.62 -8.22
N LYS A 41 4.84 -25.36 -7.12
CA LYS A 41 4.12 -26.65 -7.07
C LYS A 41 2.63 -26.46 -6.84
N GLU A 42 2.26 -25.49 -6.03
CA GLU A 42 0.89 -25.25 -5.55
C GLU A 42 0.50 -23.75 -5.71
N PRO A 43 0.42 -23.23 -6.95
CA PRO A 43 0.31 -21.78 -7.21
C PRO A 43 -1.02 -21.13 -6.79
N PHE A 44 -2.04 -21.93 -6.48
CA PHE A 44 -3.36 -21.44 -6.05
C PHE A 44 -3.51 -21.39 -4.52
N GLU A 45 -2.54 -21.94 -3.78
CA GLU A 45 -2.52 -21.90 -2.32
C GLU A 45 -2.03 -20.52 -1.84
N PRO A 46 -2.51 -20.02 -0.68
CA PRO A 46 -2.16 -18.70 -0.15
C PRO A 46 -0.75 -18.65 0.50
N ILE A 47 0.24 -19.22 -0.19
CA ILE A 47 1.60 -19.43 0.28
C ILE A 47 2.30 -18.10 0.54
N LEU A 48 2.24 -17.14 -0.40
CA LEU A 48 2.93 -15.86 -0.25
C LEU A 48 2.30 -15.00 0.84
N LYS A 49 0.96 -14.98 0.92
CA LYS A 49 0.26 -14.31 2.02
C LYS A 49 0.69 -14.85 3.39
N TYR A 50 0.81 -16.16 3.53
CA TYR A 50 1.33 -16.77 4.75
C TYR A 50 2.80 -16.40 5.01
N ALA A 51 3.65 -16.46 3.99
CA ALA A 51 5.08 -16.16 4.10
C ALA A 51 5.36 -14.71 4.53
N VAL A 52 4.61 -13.74 3.99
CA VAL A 52 4.66 -12.32 4.37
C VAL A 52 4.29 -12.13 5.86
N VAL A 53 3.19 -12.73 6.31
CA VAL A 53 2.75 -12.67 7.73
C VAL A 53 3.73 -13.39 8.65
N ARG A 54 4.37 -14.46 8.18
CA ARG A 54 5.31 -15.23 8.97
C ARG A 54 6.63 -14.50 9.17
N THR A 55 7.23 -13.99 8.09
CA THR A 55 8.50 -13.26 8.18
C THR A 55 8.39 -12.01 9.04
N SER A 56 7.25 -11.33 8.95
CA SER A 56 6.99 -10.12 9.73
C SER A 56 6.77 -10.29 11.23
N SER A 57 6.54 -11.51 11.69
CA SER A 57 6.56 -11.79 13.13
C SER A 57 7.96 -11.66 13.75
N HIS A 58 8.98 -11.39 12.92
CA HIS A 58 10.36 -11.20 13.34
C HIS A 58 10.90 -9.84 12.89
N ILE A 59 11.78 -9.27 13.70
CA ILE A 59 12.49 -8.05 13.33
C ILE A 59 13.71 -8.40 12.50
N VAL A 60 13.81 -7.78 11.34
CA VAL A 60 14.94 -7.85 10.43
C VAL A 60 15.97 -6.81 10.84
N GLN A 61 17.22 -7.22 10.98
CA GLN A 61 18.31 -6.33 11.32
C GLN A 61 18.57 -5.36 10.16
N SER A 62 19.01 -4.14 10.48
CA SER A 62 19.19 -3.08 9.48
C SER A 62 20.12 -3.49 8.33
N SER A 63 21.15 -4.30 8.60
CA SER A 63 22.10 -4.78 7.59
C SER A 63 21.48 -5.75 6.57
N ASN A 64 20.36 -6.38 6.91
CA ASN A 64 19.66 -7.33 6.07
C ASN A 64 18.36 -6.75 5.49
N TYR A 65 17.98 -5.53 5.86
CA TYR A 65 16.72 -4.95 5.45
C TYR A 65 16.61 -4.80 3.93
N ALA A 66 17.68 -4.39 3.24
CA ALA A 66 17.67 -4.28 1.78
C ALA A 66 17.35 -5.63 1.09
N LEU A 67 17.84 -6.75 1.64
CA LEU A 67 17.47 -8.08 1.15
C LEU A 67 15.99 -8.39 1.46
N TYR A 68 15.53 -8.06 2.66
CA TYR A 68 14.15 -8.34 3.05
C TYR A 68 13.14 -7.53 2.24
N GLN A 69 13.42 -6.25 1.98
CA GLN A 69 12.61 -5.42 1.08
C GLN A 69 12.47 -6.07 -0.29
N ARG A 70 13.58 -6.51 -0.90
CA ARG A 70 13.56 -7.23 -2.18
C ARG A 70 12.71 -8.48 -2.17
N ILE A 71 12.74 -9.25 -1.09
CA ILE A 71 11.89 -10.43 -0.92
C ILE A 71 10.42 -10.03 -0.88
N LEU A 72 10.07 -9.03 -0.07
CA LEU A 72 8.69 -8.55 0.06
C LEU A 72 8.14 -7.99 -1.26
N LEU A 73 8.94 -7.19 -1.97
CA LEU A 73 8.55 -6.62 -3.26
C LEU A 73 8.39 -7.72 -4.32
N GLN A 74 9.29 -8.71 -4.38
CA GLN A 74 9.11 -9.87 -5.28
C GLN A 74 7.82 -10.64 -4.99
N TRP A 75 7.47 -10.84 -3.72
CA TRP A 75 6.21 -11.48 -3.35
C TRP A 75 4.98 -10.63 -3.69
N ALA A 76 5.05 -9.31 -3.51
CA ALA A 76 3.97 -8.40 -3.93
C ALA A 76 3.78 -8.38 -5.45
N THR A 77 4.87 -8.48 -6.21
CA THR A 77 4.82 -8.60 -7.67
C THR A 77 4.18 -9.91 -8.10
N ALA A 78 4.52 -11.03 -7.45
CA ALA A 78 3.99 -12.35 -7.78
C ALA A 78 2.53 -12.54 -7.35
N GLU A 79 2.15 -12.01 -6.17
CA GLU A 79 0.79 -12.03 -5.65
C GLU A 79 0.43 -10.64 -5.08
N PRO A 80 -0.12 -9.73 -5.91
CA PRO A 80 -0.49 -8.36 -5.51
C PRO A 80 -1.45 -8.27 -4.32
N SER A 81 -2.20 -9.33 -4.02
CA SER A 81 -3.07 -9.43 -2.84
C SER A 81 -2.29 -9.24 -1.52
N THR A 82 -0.98 -9.48 -1.53
CA THR A 82 -0.08 -9.32 -0.36
C THR A 82 0.40 -7.88 -0.15
N LEU A 83 0.22 -7.02 -1.15
CA LEU A 83 0.71 -5.64 -1.17
C LEU A 83 0.32 -4.78 0.06
N PRO A 84 -0.93 -4.85 0.60
CA PRO A 84 -1.30 -4.05 1.77
C PRO A 84 -0.37 -4.32 2.96
N ILE A 85 -0.05 -5.60 3.15
CA ILE A 85 0.79 -6.05 4.25
C ILE A 85 2.26 -5.67 4.00
N VAL A 86 2.73 -5.81 2.76
CA VAL A 86 4.09 -5.42 2.34
C VAL A 86 4.33 -3.92 2.56
N ILE A 87 3.40 -3.07 2.11
CA ILE A 87 3.47 -1.61 2.30
C ILE A 87 3.53 -1.26 3.79
N ASP A 88 2.70 -1.91 4.60
CA ASP A 88 2.67 -1.69 6.04
C ASP A 88 4.01 -2.04 6.71
N PHE A 89 4.69 -3.12 6.28
CA PHE A 89 6.03 -3.46 6.76
C PHE A 89 7.07 -2.42 6.33
N ILE A 90 7.07 -2.01 5.07
CA ILE A 90 8.02 -1.04 4.56
C ILE A 90 7.86 0.30 5.28
N ALA A 91 6.62 0.77 5.46
CA ALA A 91 6.31 1.99 6.20
C ALA A 91 6.75 1.89 7.68
N PHE A 92 6.54 0.73 8.32
CA PHE A 92 7.00 0.48 9.68
C PHE A 92 8.52 0.65 9.83
N TYR A 93 9.32 0.02 8.95
CA TYR A 93 10.78 0.12 9.01
C TYR A 93 11.27 1.53 8.65
N LYS A 94 10.65 2.17 7.66
CA LYS A 94 10.93 3.57 7.29
C LYS A 94 10.71 4.52 8.48
N ASN A 95 9.58 4.39 9.16
CA ASN A 95 9.23 5.19 10.34
C ASN A 95 10.19 4.96 11.52
N ALA A 96 10.80 3.77 11.60
CA ALA A 96 11.84 3.48 12.58
C ALA A 96 13.25 4.00 12.20
N GLY A 97 13.39 4.68 11.07
CA GLY A 97 14.64 5.26 10.60
C GLY A 97 15.52 4.30 9.79
N ILE A 98 15.00 3.13 9.41
CA ILE A 98 15.72 2.25 8.47
C ILE A 98 15.67 2.86 7.07
N GLN A 99 16.83 2.89 6.43
CA GLN A 99 16.93 3.30 5.04
C GLN A 99 16.27 2.25 4.16
N VAL A 100 15.18 2.66 3.51
CA VAL A 100 14.45 1.87 2.51
C VAL A 100 14.88 2.33 1.11
N ASP A 101 14.90 1.41 0.15
CA ASP A 101 15.19 1.76 -1.24
C ASP A 101 13.88 2.20 -1.92
N ILE A 102 13.65 3.52 -1.93
CA ILE A 102 12.42 4.14 -2.42
C ILE A 102 12.24 3.93 -3.92
N GLU A 103 13.32 3.88 -4.70
CA GLU A 103 13.24 3.70 -6.15
C GLU A 103 12.74 2.31 -6.49
N GLU A 104 13.29 1.27 -5.85
CA GLU A 104 12.84 -0.11 -6.03
C GLU A 104 11.36 -0.30 -5.63
N ILE A 105 10.93 0.40 -4.56
CA ILE A 105 9.52 0.41 -4.15
C ILE A 105 8.67 1.10 -5.22
N LYS A 106 9.09 2.27 -5.71
CA LYS A 106 8.39 3.02 -6.75
C LYS A 106 8.19 2.16 -7.99
N GLU A 107 9.27 1.61 -8.55
CA GLU A 107 9.24 0.74 -9.73
C GLU A 107 8.25 -0.43 -9.54
N THR A 108 8.23 -1.04 -8.36
CA THR A 108 7.31 -2.15 -8.04
C THR A 108 5.85 -1.69 -8.00
N LEU A 109 5.55 -0.58 -7.32
CA LEU A 109 4.17 -0.06 -7.21
C LEU A 109 3.65 0.39 -8.58
N GLU A 110 4.48 1.07 -9.37
CA GLU A 110 4.16 1.50 -10.73
C GLU A 110 3.93 0.31 -11.67
N PHE A 111 4.73 -0.75 -11.55
CA PHE A 111 4.51 -2.01 -12.24
C PHE A 111 3.15 -2.64 -11.87
N ILE A 112 2.82 -2.73 -10.58
CA ILE A 112 1.55 -3.30 -10.11
C ILE A 112 0.36 -2.50 -10.67
N ILE A 113 0.43 -1.17 -10.68
CA ILE A 113 -0.60 -0.32 -11.28
C ILE A 113 -0.78 -0.65 -12.76
N THR A 114 0.33 -0.72 -13.50
CA THR A 114 0.34 -0.93 -14.96
C THR A 114 -0.12 -2.32 -15.36
N GLU A 115 0.21 -3.37 -14.61
CA GLU A 115 -0.22 -4.74 -14.93
C GLU A 115 -1.68 -5.01 -14.55
N ASN A 116 -2.14 -4.46 -13.42
CA ASN A 116 -3.51 -4.69 -12.95
C ASN A 116 -4.55 -3.81 -13.65
N SER A 117 -4.14 -2.68 -14.24
CA SER A 117 -5.04 -1.86 -15.08
C SER A 117 -5.57 -2.65 -16.27
N ARG A 118 -4.75 -3.52 -16.87
CA ARG A 118 -5.14 -4.39 -18.00
C ARG A 118 -6.20 -5.43 -17.65
N GLN A 119 -6.32 -5.77 -16.36
CA GLN A 119 -7.18 -6.84 -15.86
C GLN A 119 -8.40 -6.29 -15.08
N ASN A 120 -8.56 -4.96 -14.99
CA ASN A 120 -9.57 -4.29 -14.16
C ASN A 120 -9.54 -4.70 -12.67
N HIS A 121 -8.38 -5.14 -12.16
CA HIS A 121 -8.17 -5.47 -10.76
C HIS A 121 -7.89 -4.19 -9.95
N THR A 122 -8.96 -3.45 -9.66
CA THR A 122 -8.87 -2.09 -9.10
C THR A 122 -8.45 -2.04 -7.63
N SER A 123 -8.62 -3.13 -6.86
CA SER A 123 -8.19 -3.20 -5.45
C SER A 123 -6.68 -3.07 -5.29
N GLU A 124 -5.91 -3.77 -6.12
CA GLU A 124 -4.46 -3.79 -6.12
C GLU A 124 -3.91 -2.43 -6.53
N ILE A 125 -4.55 -1.79 -7.52
CA ILE A 125 -4.24 -0.43 -7.96
C ILE A 125 -4.47 0.57 -6.81
N CYS A 126 -5.60 0.46 -6.11
CA CYS A 126 -5.87 1.31 -4.95
C CYS A 126 -4.79 1.15 -3.86
N TRP A 127 -4.36 -0.07 -3.56
CA TRP A 127 -3.28 -0.31 -2.60
C TRP A 127 -1.94 0.23 -3.06
N ALA A 128 -1.63 0.14 -4.35
CA ALA A 128 -0.41 0.71 -4.89
C ALA A 128 -0.40 2.25 -4.80
N ILE A 129 -1.50 2.91 -5.20
CA ILE A 129 -1.66 4.38 -5.06
C ILE A 129 -1.57 4.78 -3.58
N TRP A 130 -2.25 4.06 -2.69
CA TRP A 130 -2.15 4.26 -1.25
C TRP A 130 -0.71 4.13 -0.73
N GLY A 131 0.03 3.12 -1.20
CA GLY A 131 1.43 2.91 -0.85
C GLY A 131 2.33 4.05 -1.30
N MET A 132 2.13 4.55 -2.52
CA MET A 132 2.85 5.71 -3.04
C MET A 132 2.56 6.94 -2.17
N MET A 133 1.30 7.19 -1.80
CA MET A 133 0.96 8.29 -0.89
C MET A 133 1.55 8.11 0.52
N LEU A 134 1.40 6.93 1.12
CA LEU A 134 1.90 6.63 2.47
C LEU A 134 3.42 6.80 2.57
N LEU A 135 4.14 6.43 1.52
CA LEU A 135 5.58 6.53 1.45
C LEU A 135 6.07 7.85 0.84
N ASN A 136 5.17 8.77 0.49
CA ASN A 136 5.47 10.06 -0.13
C ASN A 136 6.33 9.91 -1.40
N ILE A 137 5.85 9.07 -2.33
CA ILE A 137 6.50 8.75 -3.60
C ILE A 137 5.75 9.48 -4.73
N GLU A 138 6.49 10.22 -5.55
CA GLU A 138 5.96 10.89 -6.73
C GLU A 138 5.67 9.91 -7.87
N PHE A 139 4.58 10.15 -8.58
CA PHE A 139 4.14 9.33 -9.70
C PHE A 139 4.84 9.77 -10.99
N THR A 140 5.24 8.81 -11.83
CA THR A 140 5.66 9.12 -13.20
C THR A 140 4.48 9.50 -14.10
N SER A 141 4.75 10.30 -15.13
CA SER A 141 3.73 10.73 -16.09
C SER A 141 3.09 9.54 -16.81
N GLU A 142 3.85 8.48 -17.09
CA GLU A 142 3.39 7.25 -17.72
C GLU A 142 2.35 6.52 -16.86
N VAL A 143 2.58 6.44 -15.55
CA VAL A 143 1.65 5.81 -14.60
C VAL A 143 0.41 6.66 -14.41
N VAL A 144 0.56 7.98 -14.33
CA VAL A 144 -0.58 8.91 -14.27
C VAL A 144 -1.46 8.77 -15.52
N ALA A 145 -0.87 8.67 -16.71
CA ALA A 145 -1.61 8.44 -17.96
C ALA A 145 -2.40 7.12 -17.93
N THR A 146 -1.81 6.06 -17.37
CA THR A 146 -2.48 4.77 -17.19
C THR A 146 -3.68 4.89 -16.24
N ILE A 147 -3.47 5.49 -15.07
CA ILE A 147 -4.49 5.64 -14.03
C ILE A 147 -5.69 6.46 -14.52
N LYS A 148 -5.44 7.55 -15.25
CA LYS A 148 -6.47 8.46 -15.77
C LYS A 148 -7.50 7.81 -16.68
N SER A 149 -7.15 6.68 -17.29
CA SER A 149 -8.04 5.91 -18.17
C SER A 149 -9.01 4.99 -17.41
N ILE A 150 -8.84 4.84 -16.09
CA ILE A 150 -9.60 3.88 -15.28
C ILE A 150 -10.88 4.53 -14.75
N GLU A 151 -12.04 4.03 -15.18
CA GLU A 151 -13.34 4.42 -14.64
C GLU A 151 -13.63 3.66 -13.33
N ASN A 152 -13.11 4.16 -12.21
CA ASN A 152 -13.38 3.63 -10.89
C ASN A 152 -13.30 4.73 -9.82
N SER A 153 -14.34 4.84 -9.00
CA SER A 153 -14.42 5.91 -7.99
C SER A 153 -13.30 5.86 -6.95
N PHE A 154 -12.85 4.67 -6.53
CA PHE A 154 -11.79 4.56 -5.52
C PHE A 154 -10.44 4.94 -6.08
N VAL A 155 -10.11 4.47 -7.29
CA VAL A 155 -8.90 4.87 -8.01
C VAL A 155 -8.90 6.39 -8.20
N ALA A 156 -9.99 6.94 -8.72
CA ALA A 156 -10.11 8.38 -8.96
C ALA A 156 -9.90 9.22 -7.70
N LEU A 157 -10.56 8.87 -6.58
CA LEU A 157 -10.44 9.63 -5.34
C LEU A 157 -9.04 9.53 -4.72
N LEU A 158 -8.40 8.35 -4.76
CA LEU A 158 -7.02 8.20 -4.27
C LEU A 158 -6.04 9.00 -5.13
N THR A 159 -6.22 9.02 -6.46
CA THR A 159 -5.36 9.79 -7.36
C THR A 159 -5.55 11.29 -7.20
N LEU A 160 -6.78 11.76 -7.03
CA LEU A 160 -7.05 13.18 -6.74
C LEU A 160 -6.43 13.58 -5.40
N ASP A 161 -6.50 12.74 -4.36
CA ASP A 161 -5.79 12.98 -3.09
C ASP A 161 -4.27 13.03 -3.29
N ALA A 162 -3.70 12.12 -4.07
CA ALA A 162 -2.27 12.15 -4.41
C ALA A 162 -1.87 13.46 -5.12
N GLN A 163 -2.72 14.00 -6.01
CA GLN A 163 -2.49 15.30 -6.63
C GLN A 163 -2.57 16.44 -5.62
N GLN A 164 -3.56 16.45 -4.71
CA GLN A 164 -3.66 17.47 -3.65
C GLN A 164 -2.45 17.46 -2.71
N ARG A 165 -1.80 16.30 -2.55
CA ARG A 165 -0.55 16.13 -1.79
C ARG A 165 0.71 16.54 -2.57
N GLY A 166 0.59 16.92 -3.84
CA GLY A 166 1.71 17.29 -4.69
C GLY A 166 2.56 16.12 -5.19
N LEU A 167 2.06 14.88 -5.09
CA LEU A 167 2.74 13.68 -5.60
C LEU A 167 2.51 13.45 -7.10
N ILE A 168 1.52 14.16 -7.65
CA ILE A 168 1.20 14.24 -9.07
C ILE A 168 1.27 15.73 -9.43
N LEU A 169 1.79 16.03 -10.62
CA LEU A 169 1.89 17.41 -11.10
C LEU A 169 0.51 18.10 -11.11
N GLY A 170 0.44 19.33 -10.61
CA GLY A 170 -0.82 20.06 -10.45
C GLY A 170 -1.50 20.47 -11.76
N GLU A 171 -0.76 20.49 -12.86
CA GLU A 171 -1.27 20.77 -14.21
C GLU A 171 -1.96 19.55 -14.87
N GLU A 172 -1.84 18.36 -14.25
CA GLU A 172 -2.46 17.15 -14.74
C GLU A 172 -3.99 17.24 -14.68
N THR A 173 -4.64 17.03 -15.82
CA THR A 173 -6.11 17.06 -15.94
C THR A 173 -6.71 15.66 -15.98
N PHE A 174 -7.89 15.49 -15.37
CA PHE A 174 -8.58 14.20 -15.29
C PHE A 174 -9.88 14.24 -16.08
N GLU A 175 -9.78 14.29 -17.42
CA GLU A 175 -10.93 14.52 -18.31
C GLU A 175 -12.04 13.48 -18.16
N LEU A 176 -11.68 12.18 -18.11
CA LEU A 176 -12.64 11.10 -17.89
C LEU A 176 -13.46 11.35 -16.62
N TRP A 177 -12.79 11.55 -15.49
CA TRP A 177 -13.45 11.77 -14.20
C TRP A 177 -14.21 13.09 -14.16
N GLY A 178 -13.67 14.14 -14.79
CA GLY A 178 -14.35 15.42 -14.97
C GLY A 178 -15.66 15.28 -15.75
N SER A 179 -15.71 14.43 -16.78
CA SER A 179 -16.93 14.17 -17.56
C SER A 179 -18.02 13.47 -16.75
N LEU A 180 -17.65 12.77 -15.67
CA LEU A 180 -18.56 12.09 -14.75
C LEU A 180 -19.13 13.03 -13.67
N MET A 181 -18.70 14.29 -13.62
CA MET A 181 -19.17 15.27 -12.64
C MET A 181 -20.56 15.82 -13.04
N THR A 182 -21.57 14.95 -13.04
CA THR A 182 -22.95 15.26 -13.45
C THR A 182 -23.95 14.80 -12.38
N PRO A 183 -25.17 15.40 -12.31
CA PRO A 183 -26.22 14.93 -11.41
C PRO A 183 -26.66 13.48 -11.66
N GLN A 184 -26.53 12.98 -12.89
CA GLN A 184 -26.93 11.62 -13.26
C GLN A 184 -26.03 10.58 -12.57
N GLU A 185 -24.73 10.85 -12.47
CA GLU A 185 -23.76 9.92 -11.85
C GLU A 185 -24.00 9.73 -10.35
N LEU A 186 -24.68 10.66 -9.65
CA LEU A 186 -25.11 10.45 -8.26
C LEU A 186 -26.01 9.22 -8.08
N LYS A 187 -26.65 8.74 -9.15
CA LYS A 187 -27.47 7.52 -9.15
C LYS A 187 -26.82 6.36 -9.91
N GLY A 188 -25.60 6.57 -10.41
CA GLY A 188 -24.83 5.64 -11.21
C GLY A 188 -23.74 4.92 -10.42
N ASN A 189 -22.85 4.26 -11.16
CA ASN A 189 -21.73 3.51 -10.58
C ASN A 189 -20.65 4.44 -10.01
N ASN A 190 -20.55 5.68 -10.49
CA ASN A 190 -19.55 6.65 -10.06
C ASN A 190 -20.09 7.68 -9.05
N TRP A 191 -21.20 7.37 -8.38
CA TRP A 191 -21.83 8.27 -7.41
C TRP A 191 -20.86 8.77 -6.34
N LEU A 192 -19.93 7.90 -5.91
CA LEU A 192 -18.97 8.22 -4.87
C LEU A 192 -17.98 9.29 -5.33
N LEU A 193 -17.46 9.16 -6.56
CA LEU A 193 -16.61 10.17 -7.18
C LEU A 193 -17.36 11.49 -7.39
N ALA A 194 -18.54 11.43 -8.03
CA ALA A 194 -19.37 12.60 -8.31
C ALA A 194 -19.71 13.39 -7.03
N TYR A 195 -20.00 12.67 -5.94
CA TYR A 195 -20.26 13.28 -4.64
C TYR A 195 -19.00 13.87 -3.99
N GLU A 196 -17.97 13.04 -3.76
CA GLU A 196 -16.80 13.44 -2.96
C GLU A 196 -15.94 14.49 -3.67
N ALA A 197 -15.68 14.32 -4.97
CA ALA A 197 -14.81 15.25 -5.70
C ALA A 197 -15.47 16.64 -5.84
N LEU A 198 -16.79 16.72 -6.00
CA LEU A 198 -17.50 17.99 -6.04
C LEU A 198 -17.52 18.64 -4.65
N LYS A 199 -17.91 17.88 -3.62
CA LYS A 199 -17.97 18.35 -2.22
C LYS A 199 -16.62 18.92 -1.75
N LYS A 200 -15.51 18.28 -2.13
CA LYS A 200 -14.15 18.73 -1.77
C LYS A 200 -13.57 19.78 -2.72
N GLY A 201 -14.26 20.09 -3.82
CA GLY A 201 -13.76 21.01 -4.85
C GLY A 201 -12.56 20.46 -5.63
N TRP A 202 -12.37 19.15 -5.68
CA TRP A 202 -11.29 18.50 -6.43
C TRP A 202 -11.57 18.46 -7.93
N LEU A 203 -12.85 18.37 -8.31
CA LEU A 203 -13.28 18.47 -9.70
C LEU A 203 -14.49 19.39 -9.82
N ALA A 204 -14.52 20.17 -10.91
CA ALA A 204 -15.62 21.07 -11.21
C ALA A 204 -16.83 20.30 -11.77
N PRO A 205 -18.07 20.74 -11.50
CA PRO A 205 -19.26 20.14 -12.09
C PRO A 205 -19.36 20.46 -13.58
N VAL A 206 -19.84 19.51 -14.37
CA VAL A 206 -20.18 19.72 -15.78
C VAL A 206 -21.31 20.75 -15.86
N GLY A 207 -21.08 21.85 -16.58
CA GLY A 207 -22.03 22.97 -16.69
C GLY A 207 -21.94 24.01 -15.56
N GLY A 208 -21.05 23.85 -14.59
CA GLY A 208 -20.72 24.87 -13.59
C GLY A 208 -21.71 25.03 -12.43
N GLN A 209 -22.81 24.27 -12.42
CA GLN A 209 -23.80 24.31 -11.33
C GLN A 209 -23.52 23.20 -10.29
N ASN A 210 -23.60 23.56 -9.00
CA ASN A 210 -23.48 22.59 -7.91
C ASN A 210 -24.73 21.71 -7.85
N TYR A 211 -24.64 20.50 -8.41
CA TYR A 211 -25.76 19.57 -8.48
C TYR A 211 -26.04 18.80 -7.17
N LEU A 212 -25.24 18.97 -6.11
CA LEU A 212 -25.51 18.33 -4.82
C LEU A 212 -26.73 18.95 -4.12
N ASP A 213 -26.91 20.26 -4.25
CA ASP A 213 -27.95 21.00 -3.53
C ASP A 213 -29.36 20.72 -4.09
N GLU A 214 -29.43 20.35 -5.37
CA GLU A 214 -30.68 20.07 -6.09
C GLU A 214 -31.09 18.59 -6.03
N SER A 215 -30.18 17.70 -5.65
CA SER A 215 -30.39 16.25 -5.68
C SER A 215 -31.01 15.74 -4.39
N ILE A 216 -32.25 15.22 -4.49
CA ILE A 216 -32.98 14.64 -3.35
C ILE A 216 -32.14 13.53 -2.71
N GLY A 217 -31.84 13.69 -1.41
CA GLY A 217 -31.01 12.78 -0.61
C GLY A 217 -29.57 13.25 -0.49
N PHE A 218 -28.91 13.59 -1.60
CA PHE A 218 -27.52 14.08 -1.57
C PHE A 218 -27.42 15.51 -1.03
N SER A 219 -28.45 16.34 -1.20
CA SER A 219 -28.55 17.65 -0.56
C SER A 219 -28.51 17.53 0.96
N PHE A 220 -29.27 16.60 1.54
CA PHE A 220 -29.26 16.31 2.97
C PHE A 220 -27.89 15.83 3.46
N LEU A 221 -27.22 14.93 2.72
CA LEU A 221 -25.87 14.48 3.07
C LEU A 221 -24.86 15.64 3.02
N SER A 222 -24.94 16.49 1.99
CA SER A 222 -24.11 17.69 1.82
C SER A 222 -24.29 18.66 2.98
N GLU A 223 -25.55 19.02 3.30
CA GLU A 223 -25.92 19.90 4.42
C GLU A 223 -25.43 19.38 5.78
N LYS A 224 -25.44 18.05 5.99
CA LYS A 224 -24.91 17.41 7.21
C LYS A 224 -23.40 17.21 7.19
N ASN A 225 -22.72 17.73 6.18
CA ASN A 225 -21.30 17.59 5.96
C ASN A 225 -20.81 16.12 5.98
N VAL A 226 -21.62 15.19 5.46
CA VAL A 226 -21.21 13.78 5.36
C VAL A 226 -20.11 13.64 4.31
N SER A 227 -19.10 12.82 4.61
CA SER A 227 -18.04 12.47 3.67
C SER A 227 -17.69 11.00 3.85
N PHE A 228 -17.46 10.32 2.73
CA PHE A 228 -17.12 8.91 2.61
C PHE A 228 -15.62 8.71 2.34
N TYR A 229 -14.91 9.75 1.92
CA TYR A 229 -13.46 9.75 1.76
C TYR A 229 -12.82 10.74 2.74
N ASP A 230 -11.91 10.26 3.56
CA ASP A 230 -11.22 11.07 4.57
C ASP A 230 -9.70 11.09 4.31
N PRO A 231 -9.15 12.17 3.71
CA PRO A 231 -7.72 12.30 3.45
C PRO A 231 -6.88 12.27 4.74
N GLU A 232 -7.45 12.66 5.89
CA GLU A 232 -6.74 12.70 7.16
C GLU A 232 -6.46 11.29 7.72
N LYS A 233 -7.11 10.25 7.19
CA LYS A 233 -6.81 8.86 7.55
C LYS A 233 -5.38 8.48 7.22
N LEU A 234 -4.82 8.98 6.12
CA LEU A 234 -3.43 8.71 5.75
C LEU A 234 -2.46 9.38 6.74
N ASN A 235 -2.73 10.64 7.11
CA ASN A 235 -1.86 11.42 8.00
C ASN A 235 -1.74 10.78 9.40
N ASN A 236 -2.81 10.11 9.84
CA ASN A 236 -2.88 9.42 11.13
C ASN A 236 -2.69 7.90 11.00
N TYR A 237 -2.24 7.41 9.84
CA TYR A 237 -2.07 5.98 9.61
C TYR A 237 -0.83 5.46 10.32
N ASP A 238 -1.03 4.50 11.23
CA ASP A 238 0.05 3.76 11.88
C ASP A 238 -0.03 2.27 11.53
N PRO A 239 0.91 1.74 10.72
CA PRO A 239 0.99 0.32 10.40
C PRO A 239 1.01 -0.60 11.63
N GLN A 240 1.51 -0.13 12.78
CA GLN A 240 1.60 -0.92 14.01
C GLN A 240 0.23 -1.27 14.60
N VAL A 241 -0.79 -0.44 14.36
CA VAL A 241 -2.14 -0.65 14.91
C VAL A 241 -2.82 -1.84 14.25
N ARG A 242 -2.54 -2.07 12.96
CA ARG A 242 -3.26 -3.04 12.11
C ARG A 242 -2.79 -4.48 12.30
N TYR A 243 -1.51 -4.70 12.61
CA TYR A 243 -1.01 -6.05 12.87
C TYR A 243 -0.62 -6.16 14.34
N TYR A 244 -1.42 -6.92 15.08
CA TYR A 244 -1.24 -7.26 16.49
C TYR A 244 0.20 -7.70 16.84
N ASN A 245 0.90 -8.32 15.89
CA ASN A 245 2.29 -8.77 16.06
C ASN A 245 3.31 -7.63 16.23
N PHE A 246 3.02 -6.42 15.73
CA PHE A 246 3.91 -5.26 15.86
C PHE A 246 3.84 -4.56 17.22
N ARG A 247 2.76 -4.75 17.98
CA ARG A 247 2.56 -4.10 19.29
C ARG A 247 3.59 -4.49 20.34
N ARG A 248 4.49 -5.43 20.04
CA ARG A 248 5.50 -5.90 20.98
C ARG A 248 6.66 -4.92 21.17
N LEU A 249 6.91 -3.98 20.26
CA LEU A 249 8.02 -3.03 20.38
C LEU A 249 7.61 -1.66 19.82
N ASN A 250 7.73 -0.61 20.64
CA ASN A 250 7.51 0.77 20.20
C ASN A 250 8.70 1.30 19.37
N ALA A 251 8.54 2.45 18.70
CA ALA A 251 9.56 3.00 17.79
C ALA A 251 10.94 3.18 18.45
N ASP A 252 10.99 3.58 19.73
CA ASP A 252 12.25 3.76 20.48
C ASP A 252 12.91 2.42 20.84
N GLN A 253 12.12 1.43 21.24
CA GLN A 253 12.60 0.07 21.46
C GLN A 253 13.12 -0.53 20.15
N LEU A 254 12.40 -0.32 19.05
CA LEU A 254 12.83 -0.76 17.73
C LEU A 254 14.15 -0.10 17.33
N ARG A 255 14.25 1.22 17.51
CA ARG A 255 15.47 1.99 17.24
C ARG A 255 16.64 1.45 18.06
N TYR A 256 16.45 1.22 19.36
CA TYR A 256 17.47 0.62 20.22
C TYR A 256 17.89 -0.78 19.75
N PHE A 257 16.94 -1.63 19.37
CA PHE A 257 17.22 -2.97 18.86
C PHE A 257 17.92 -2.96 17.48
N LEU A 258 17.53 -2.06 16.58
CA LEU A 258 18.05 -1.96 15.20
C LEU A 258 19.47 -1.39 15.14
N TYR A 259 19.85 -0.52 16.08
CA TYR A 259 21.16 0.14 16.09
C TYR A 259 22.14 -0.44 17.13
N ARG A 260 21.78 -1.54 17.80
CA ARG A 260 22.62 -2.19 18.82
C ARG A 260 24.00 -2.63 18.32
N ASP A 261 24.13 -2.87 17.01
CA ASP A 261 25.37 -3.33 16.37
C ASP A 261 26.24 -2.19 15.81
N ARG A 262 25.87 -0.91 16.01
CA ARG A 262 26.75 0.23 15.72
C ARG A 262 27.50 0.63 17.00
N PRO A 263 28.85 0.69 16.99
CA PRO A 263 29.57 1.27 18.11
C PRO A 263 29.09 2.71 18.31
N ILE A 264 28.65 3.04 19.53
CA ILE A 264 28.20 4.37 19.90
C ILE A 264 29.42 5.31 19.81
N SER A 265 29.64 5.90 18.65
CA SER A 265 30.55 7.03 18.52
C SER A 265 29.84 8.29 19.03
N ARG A 266 29.83 8.39 20.37
CA ARG A 266 29.53 9.52 21.27
C ARG A 266 28.11 10.14 21.26
N PRO A 267 27.55 10.43 22.44
CA PRO A 267 26.35 11.26 22.57
C PRO A 267 26.73 12.75 22.47
N PRO A 268 25.88 13.63 21.92
CA PRO A 268 25.90 15.03 22.34
C PRO A 268 25.16 15.12 23.68
N PHE A 269 25.71 15.93 24.57
CA PHE A 269 24.91 16.60 25.59
C PHE A 269 23.76 17.37 24.93
#